data_AF-A0A957D591-F1
#
_entry.id   AF-A0A957D591-F1
#
_cell.length_a   1.000
_cell.length_b   1.000
_cell.length_c   1.000
_cell.angle_alpha   90.00
_cell.angle_beta   90.00
_cell.angle_gamma   90.00
#
_symmetry.space_group_name_H-M   'P 1'
#
loop_
_entity.id
_entity.type
_entity.pdbx_description
1 polymer ?
#
loop_
_entity_poly.entity_id
_entity_poly.type
_entity_poly.pdbx_seq_one_letter_code
_entity_poly.pdbx_strand_id
1 'polypeptide(L)' 'MDNNHNDNDEMLAESDNFAVWRSEEIDDVLYHIEMGGITLHLTSEEWDEFSILIKSAS' A
#
# COMPACT_ATOMS: atom_id res chain seq x y z
N MET A 1 -22.12 -13.27 5.71
CA MET A 1 -20.80 -12.82 5.23
C MET A 1 -21.08 -11.48 4.61
N ASP A 2 -20.86 -10.41 5.38
CA ASP A 2 -21.08 -9.04 4.92
C ASP A 2 -19.98 -8.70 3.91
N ASN A 3 -20.36 -8.67 2.64
CA ASN A 3 -19.51 -8.15 1.57
C ASN A 3 -19.71 -6.64 1.52
N ASN A 4 -19.11 -5.93 2.47
CA ASN A 4 -18.93 -4.48 2.37
C ASN A 4 -17.63 -4.24 1.58
N HIS A 5 -17.65 -4.49 0.27
CA HIS A 5 -16.59 -4.01 -0.63
C HIS A 5 -16.75 -2.50 -0.72
N ASN A 6 -15.94 -1.78 0.04
CA ASN A 6 -15.58 -0.42 -0.32
C ASN A 6 -14.65 -0.59 -1.53
N ASP A 7 -15.15 -0.36 -2.76
CA ASP A 7 -14.44 -0.57 -4.05
C ASP A 7 -13.30 0.44 -4.27
N ASN A 8 -12.56 0.77 -3.22
CA ASN A 8 -11.52 1.80 -3.21
C ASN A 8 -10.10 1.23 -3.02
N ASP A 9 -9.98 -0.09 -2.90
CA ASP A 9 -8.70 -0.78 -2.73
C ASP A 9 -8.14 -1.23 -4.09
N GLU A 10 -6.91 -0.83 -4.41
CA GLU A 10 -6.21 -1.17 -5.64
C GLU A 10 -4.89 -1.90 -5.34
N MET A 11 -4.74 -3.11 -5.87
CA MET A 11 -3.49 -3.87 -5.83
C MET A 11 -2.49 -3.29 -6.83
N LEU A 12 -1.31 -2.88 -6.36
CA LEU A 12 -0.26 -2.28 -7.19
C LEU A 12 0.81 -3.30 -7.58
N ALA A 13 1.19 -4.19 -6.66
CA ALA A 13 2.15 -5.26 -6.88
C ALA A 13 1.98 -6.37 -5.85
N GLU A 14 2.17 -7.62 -6.26
CA GLU A 14 2.19 -8.77 -5.36
C GLU A 14 3.26 -9.79 -5.75
N SER A 15 3.72 -10.56 -4.78
CA SER A 15 4.62 -11.70 -4.89
C SER A 15 4.26 -12.73 -3.82
N ASP A 16 4.99 -13.84 -3.76
CA ASP A 16 4.68 -14.94 -2.83
C ASP A 16 4.60 -14.53 -1.35
N ASN A 17 5.37 -13.51 -0.92
CA ASN A 17 5.44 -13.10 0.50
C ASN A 17 5.23 -11.59 0.74
N PHE A 18 5.03 -10.83 -0.33
CA PHE A 18 4.94 -9.37 -0.25
C PHE A 18 3.84 -8.85 -1.16
N ALA A 19 3.10 -7.87 -0.67
CA ALA A 19 2.11 -7.15 -1.46
C ALA A 19 2.19 -5.65 -1.20
N VAL A 20 1.86 -4.87 -2.21
CA VAL A 20 1.65 -3.44 -2.14
C VAL A 20 0.28 -3.15 -2.74
N TRP A 21 -0.58 -2.55 -1.95
CA TRP A 21 -1.89 -2.08 -2.38
C TRP A 21 -2.16 -0.70 -1.80
N ARG A 22 -3.13 0.01 -2.36
CA ARG A 22 -3.55 1.33 -1.87
C ARG A 22 -5.05 1.34 -1.62
N SER A 23 -5.48 2.16 -0.67
CA SER A 23 -6.90 2.43 -0.41
C SER A 23 -7.19 3.92 -0.62
N GLU A 24 -8.27 4.23 -1.33
CA GLU A 24 -8.81 5.60 -1.39
C GLU A 24 -9.74 5.87 -0.20
N GLU A 25 -9.29 6.75 0.68
CA GLU A 25 -10.10 7.38 1.72
C GLU A 25 -10.71 8.69 1.20
N ILE A 26 -11.65 9.29 1.95
CA ILE A 26 -12.47 10.42 1.48
C ILE A 26 -11.65 11.61 0.92
N ASP A 27 -10.47 11.89 1.49
CA ASP A 27 -9.58 12.99 1.08
C ASP A 27 -8.12 12.54 0.85
N ASP A 28 -7.77 11.30 1.16
CA ASP A 28 -6.39 10.83 1.21
C ASP A 28 -6.24 9.44 0.58
N VAL A 29 -5.05 9.15 0.06
CA VAL A 29 -4.66 7.81 -0.39
C VAL A 29 -3.63 7.25 0.58
N LEU A 30 -3.90 6.05 1.09
CA LEU A 30 -2.98 5.29 1.92
C LEU A 30 -2.40 4.12 1.14
N TYR A 31 -1.09 3.94 1.25
CA TYR A 31 -0.36 2.81 0.68
C TYR A 31 -0.04 1.80 1.78
N HIS A 32 -0.24 0.54 1.47
CA HIS A 32 -0.10 -0.60 2.38
C HIS A 32 0.96 -1.52 1.81
N ILE A 33 2.04 -1.76 2.57
CA ILE A 33 3.08 -2.73 2.22
C ILE A 33 3.00 -3.90 3.19
N GLU A 34 2.58 -5.05 2.69
CA GLU A 34 2.51 -6.29 3.46
C GLU A 34 3.81 -7.07 3.31
N MET A 35 4.39 -7.46 4.45
CA MET A 35 5.66 -8.18 4.55
C MET A 35 5.51 -9.35 5.50
N GLY A 36 4.71 -10.35 5.11
CA GLY A 36 4.47 -11.61 5.83
C GLY A 36 3.75 -11.47 7.18
N GLY A 37 4.36 -10.77 8.15
CA GLY A 37 3.81 -10.56 9.50
C GLY A 37 3.78 -9.10 9.94
N ILE A 38 4.18 -8.16 9.08
CA ILE A 38 4.15 -6.72 9.33
C ILE A 38 3.49 -6.05 8.13
N THR A 39 2.61 -5.08 8.39
CA THR A 39 2.06 -4.18 7.37
C THR A 39 2.51 -2.76 7.70
N LEU A 40 3.08 -2.08 6.71
CA LEU A 40 3.36 -0.65 6.80
C LEU A 40 2.23 0.12 6.14
N HIS A 41 1.72 1.14 6.84
CA HIS A 41 0.74 2.09 6.32
C HIS A 41 1.47 3.41 6.10
N LEU A 42 1.38 3.93 4.89
CA LEU A 42 2.07 5.15 4.47
C LEU A 42 1.04 6.09 3.86
N THR A 43 1.12 7.36 4.24
CA THR A 43 0.45 8.43 3.49
C THR A 43 1.06 8.57 2.09
N SER A 44 0.38 9.31 1.21
CA SER A 44 0.89 9.57 -0.14
C SER A 44 2.29 10.22 -0.14
N GLU A 45 2.54 11.15 0.78
CA GLU A 45 3.85 11.82 0.92
C GLU A 45 4.94 10.83 1.38
N GLU A 46 4.66 10.03 2.41
CA GLU A 46 5.60 9.02 2.91
C GLU A 46 5.88 7.93 1.88
N TRP A 47 4.88 7.54 1.09
CA TRP A 47 5.03 6.57 0.00
C TRP A 47 5.98 7.08 -1.09
N ASP A 48 5.85 8.34 -1.48
CA ASP A 48 6.73 8.95 -2.49
C ASP A 48 8.18 9.00 -1.99
N GLU A 49 8.41 9.44 -0.75
CA GLU A 49 9.75 9.44 -0.14
C GLU A 49 10.33 8.04 -0.02
N PHE A 50 9.53 7.07 0.45
CA PHE A 50 9.95 5.66 0.56
C PHE A 50 10.30 5.07 -0.81
N SER A 51 9.48 5.34 -1.83
CA SER A 51 9.72 4.88 -3.20
C SER A 51 11.03 5.43 -3.76
N ILE A 52 11.35 6.70 -3.50
CA ILE A 52 12.62 7.31 -3.88
C ILE A 52 13.79 6.64 -3.15
N LEU A 53 13.66 6.40 -1.84
CA LEU A 53 14.69 5.75 -1.03
C LEU A 53 15.04 4.37 -1.57
N ILE A 54 14.03 3.51 -1.81
CA ILE A 54 14.24 2.15 -2.32
C ILE A 54 14.89 2.16 -3.70
N LYS A 55 14.41 3.00 -4.62
CA LYS A 55 15.01 3.15 -5.97
C LYS A 55 16.45 3.67 -5.92
N SER A 56 16.80 4.45 -4.91
CA SER A 56 18.17 4.96 -4.72
C SER A 56 19.12 3.91 -4.12
N ALA A 57 18.58 2.85 -3.52
CA ALA A 57 19.34 1.76 -2.91
C ALA A 57 19.58 0.56 -3.85
N SER A 58 19.01 0.58 -5.05
CA SER A 58 19.17 -0.44 -6.11
C SER A 58 20.12 0.00 -7.20
#